data_AF-A0A072PK05-F1
#
_entry.id   AF-A0A072PK05-F1
#
_cell.length_a   1.000
_cell.length_b   1.000
_cell.length_c   1.000
_cell.angle_alpha   90.00
_cell.angle_beta   90.00
_cell.angle_gamma   90.00
#
_symmetry.space_group_name_H-M   'P 1'
#
loop_
_entity.id
_entity.type
_entity.pdbx_description
1 polymer ?
#
loop_
_entity_poly.entity_id
_entity_poly.type
_entity_poly.pdbx_seq_one_letter_code
_entity_poly.pdbx_strand_id
1 'polypeptide(L)'
;MGISYSTARWIAPSSFLLDFACQQCGMLSTPNMKDIHDQNLSFFSPQPYFIAGFFFPQQLFQVAWLYRLWKLDPTKPAERQEMDEIVEYVPYYSIGNICIAAWMIAWNSGRLYISHCFVTVNTLSQLWYLTTRLQPMNTRSTSSVLTHIVSKTFAGIGVLDFLHNGSAAFCKSQQATGAIKVLTGIGFGLASAASDWIFGGCLVYDLVALAAGQSGDWRTLLSVFAVGSAGIVTARNTAK
;
A
#
# COMPACT_ATOMS: atom_id res chain seq x y z
N MET A 1 -9.41 -16.71 -13.12
CA MET A 1 -8.46 -16.41 -14.20
C MET A 1 -7.08 -16.48 -13.59
N GLY A 2 -6.30 -17.51 -13.93
CA GLY A 2 -4.91 -17.64 -13.49
C GLY A 2 -3.97 -17.46 -14.67
N ILE A 3 -2.84 -16.78 -14.46
CA ILE A 3 -1.76 -16.74 -15.43
C ILE A 3 -0.87 -17.98 -15.26
N SER A 4 -0.14 -18.36 -16.32
CA SER A 4 0.84 -19.45 -16.21
C SER A 4 2.04 -19.01 -15.37
N TYR A 5 2.74 -19.97 -14.73
CA TYR A 5 4.01 -19.70 -14.05
C TYR A 5 5.06 -19.06 -14.98
N SER A 6 5.10 -19.48 -16.25
CA SER A 6 6.01 -18.90 -17.24
C SER A 6 5.73 -17.40 -17.45
N THR A 7 4.45 -17.04 -17.55
CA THR A 7 4.02 -15.63 -17.64
C THR A 7 4.33 -14.88 -16.35
N ALA A 8 4.04 -15.49 -15.19
CA ALA A 8 4.23 -14.90 -13.87
C ALA A 8 5.68 -14.44 -13.65
N ARG A 9 6.65 -15.31 -14.01
CA ARG A 9 8.09 -15.05 -13.88
C ARG A 9 8.56 -13.80 -14.63
N TRP A 10 7.85 -13.40 -15.68
CA TRP A 10 8.21 -12.20 -16.44
C TRP A 10 7.38 -10.99 -16.07
N ILE A 11 6.06 -11.14 -15.94
CA ILE A 11 5.19 -9.99 -15.70
C ILE A 11 5.42 -9.35 -14.33
N ALA A 12 5.66 -10.15 -13.28
CA ALA A 12 5.85 -9.61 -11.93
C ALA A 12 7.13 -8.76 -11.84
N PRO A 13 8.33 -9.29 -12.19
CA PRO A 13 9.55 -8.48 -12.15
C PRO A 13 9.53 -7.31 -13.14
N SER A 14 8.98 -7.47 -14.35
CA SER A 14 8.91 -6.36 -15.30
C SER A 14 8.03 -5.23 -14.78
N SER A 15 6.89 -5.54 -14.15
CA SER A 15 6.04 -4.52 -13.53
C SER A 15 6.75 -3.83 -12.36
N PHE A 16 7.47 -4.58 -11.52
CA PHE A 16 8.28 -4.01 -10.43
C PHE A 16 9.37 -3.07 -10.94
N LEU A 17 10.11 -3.48 -11.97
CA LEU A 17 11.17 -2.66 -12.55
C LEU A 17 10.61 -1.36 -13.17
N LEU A 18 9.44 -1.44 -13.79
CA LEU A 18 8.74 -0.26 -14.32
C LEU A 18 8.37 0.71 -13.18
N ASP A 19 7.70 0.22 -12.13
CA ASP A 19 7.34 1.02 -10.96
C ASP A 19 8.60 1.64 -10.32
N PHE A 20 9.59 0.80 -10.01
CA PHE A 20 10.84 1.25 -9.41
C PHE A 20 11.51 2.35 -10.23
N ALA A 21 11.64 2.17 -11.56
CA ALA A 21 12.22 3.18 -12.43
C ALA A 21 11.42 4.48 -12.43
N CYS A 22 10.09 4.41 -12.54
CA CYS A 22 9.22 5.58 -12.47
C CYS A 22 9.35 6.31 -11.13
N GLN A 23 9.44 5.59 -10.01
CA GLN A 23 9.64 6.20 -8.70
C GLN A 23 11.01 6.87 -8.56
N GLN A 24 12.09 6.24 -9.05
CA GLN A 24 13.41 6.90 -9.07
C GLN A 24 13.37 8.18 -9.91
N CYS A 25 12.78 8.12 -11.11
CA CYS A 25 12.60 9.31 -11.94
C CYS A 25 11.76 10.37 -11.22
N GLY A 26 10.68 9.98 -10.55
CA GLY A 26 9.79 10.89 -9.86
C GLY A 26 10.42 11.58 -8.64
N MET A 27 11.32 10.89 -7.93
CA MET A 27 12.08 11.48 -6.83
C MET A 27 13.22 12.38 -7.31
N LEU A 28 13.80 12.10 -8.48
CA LEU A 28 14.99 12.79 -9.00
C LEU A 28 14.68 13.87 -10.04
N SER A 29 13.45 13.97 -10.54
CA SER A 29 13.06 14.98 -11.53
C SER A 29 12.88 16.37 -10.93
N THR A 30 12.62 17.36 -11.77
CA THR A 30 12.18 18.70 -11.34
C THR A 30 10.94 19.10 -12.15
N PRO A 31 9.79 19.38 -11.49
CA PRO A 31 9.54 19.16 -10.06
C PRO A 31 9.67 17.67 -9.69
N ASN A 32 10.12 17.39 -8.47
CA ASN A 32 10.10 16.04 -7.90
C ASN A 32 8.76 15.77 -7.20
N MET A 33 8.54 14.52 -6.78
CA MET A 33 7.30 14.12 -6.10
C MET A 33 7.00 14.94 -4.83
N LYS A 34 8.05 15.37 -4.11
CA LYS A 34 7.92 16.18 -2.89
C LYS A 34 7.53 17.62 -3.23
N ASP A 35 8.09 18.21 -4.29
CA ASP A 35 7.71 19.54 -4.74
C ASP A 35 6.22 19.59 -5.08
N ILE A 36 5.71 18.57 -5.79
CA ILE A 36 4.28 18.46 -6.08
C ILE A 36 3.46 18.25 -4.80
N HIS A 37 3.95 17.43 -3.86
CA HIS A 37 3.28 17.25 -2.55
C HIS A 37 3.16 18.58 -1.79
N ASP A 38 4.26 19.32 -1.64
CA ASP A 38 4.30 20.57 -0.89
C ASP A 38 3.40 21.64 -1.54
N GLN A 39 3.26 21.62 -2.86
CA GLN A 39 2.37 22.51 -3.59
C GLN A 39 0.88 22.19 -3.40
N ASN A 40 0.51 20.98 -2.97
CA ASN A 40 -0.86 20.49 -2.96
C ASN A 40 -1.28 19.92 -1.60
N LEU A 41 -0.76 20.50 -0.52
CA LEU A 41 -1.08 20.10 0.85
C LEU A 41 -2.59 20.16 1.14
N SER A 42 -3.08 19.19 1.89
CA SER A 42 -4.48 19.07 2.33
C SER A 42 -4.57 18.29 3.66
N PHE A 43 -5.79 18.03 4.13
CA PHE A 43 -6.03 17.33 5.39
C PHE A 43 -5.57 15.87 5.44
N PHE A 44 -5.28 15.21 4.32
CA PHE A 44 -4.60 13.91 4.33
C PHE A 44 -3.18 13.95 3.76
N SER A 45 -2.48 15.08 3.88
CA SER A 45 -1.04 15.15 3.56
C SER A 45 -0.22 14.47 4.66
N PRO A 46 0.49 13.36 4.37
CA PRO A 46 1.39 12.73 5.32
C PRO A 46 2.74 13.45 5.37
N GLN A 47 3.55 13.11 6.37
CA GLN A 47 4.95 13.51 6.40
C GLN A 47 5.76 12.68 5.37
N PRO A 48 6.45 13.31 4.40
CA PRO A 48 7.09 12.58 3.29
C PRO A 48 8.17 11.54 3.66
N TYR A 49 8.91 11.72 4.75
CA TYR A 49 9.94 10.77 5.19
C TYR A 49 9.35 9.51 5.82
N PHE A 50 8.14 9.57 6.38
CA PHE A 50 7.40 8.35 6.77
C PHE A 50 7.05 7.51 5.53
N ILE A 51 6.67 8.16 4.44
CA ILE A 51 6.41 7.45 3.17
C ILE A 51 7.66 6.72 2.70
N ALA A 52 8.81 7.41 2.64
CA ALA A 52 10.08 6.77 2.30
C ALA A 52 10.45 5.62 3.27
N GLY A 53 10.21 5.80 4.57
CA GLY A 53 10.43 4.79 5.60
C GLY A 53 9.54 3.54 5.47
N PHE A 54 8.34 3.67 4.91
CA PHE A 54 7.47 2.54 4.59
C PHE A 54 7.91 1.82 3.32
N PHE A 55 8.18 2.55 2.25
CA PHE A 55 8.51 1.97 0.95
C PHE A 55 9.85 1.22 0.97
N PHE A 56 10.87 1.72 1.68
CA PHE A 56 12.19 1.07 1.69
C PHE A 56 12.16 -0.41 2.10
N PRO A 57 11.66 -0.79 3.31
CA PRO A 57 11.56 -2.19 3.68
C PRO A 57 10.58 -2.95 2.78
N GLN A 58 9.52 -2.31 2.30
CA GLN A 58 8.59 -2.92 1.35
C GLN A 58 9.29 -3.37 0.06
N GLN A 59 10.19 -2.56 -0.51
CA GLN A 59 10.95 -2.95 -1.71
C GLN A 59 11.84 -4.17 -1.46
N LEU A 60 12.44 -4.30 -0.27
CA LEU A 60 13.25 -5.48 0.09
C LEU A 60 12.41 -6.75 0.14
N PHE A 61 11.21 -6.68 0.74
CA PHE A 61 10.29 -7.83 0.76
C PHE A 61 9.77 -8.19 -0.63
N GLN A 62 9.50 -7.19 -1.48
CA GLN A 62 9.10 -7.43 -2.87
C GLN A 62 10.20 -8.15 -3.65
N VAL A 63 11.46 -7.72 -3.53
CA VAL A 63 12.60 -8.40 -4.18
C VAL A 63 12.77 -9.82 -3.64
N ALA A 64 12.64 -10.04 -2.33
CA ALA A 64 12.70 -11.38 -1.75
C ALA A 64 11.56 -12.29 -2.26
N TRP A 65 10.35 -11.74 -2.40
CA TRP A 65 9.20 -12.45 -2.96
C TRP A 65 9.38 -12.79 -4.45
N LEU A 66 9.86 -11.84 -5.26
CA LEU A 66 10.21 -12.07 -6.67
C LEU A 66 11.34 -13.10 -6.83
N TYR A 67 12.31 -13.10 -5.92
CA TYR A 67 13.35 -14.12 -5.89
C TYR A 67 12.78 -15.52 -5.64
N ARG A 68 11.79 -15.67 -4.73
CA ARG A 68 11.08 -16.95 -4.56
C ARG A 68 10.38 -17.37 -5.84
N LEU A 69 9.67 -16.45 -6.50
CA LEU A 69 9.01 -16.73 -7.78
C LEU A 69 9.97 -17.28 -8.84
N TRP A 70 11.24 -16.85 -8.85
CA TRP A 70 12.23 -17.36 -9.81
C TRP A 70 12.93 -18.65 -9.38
N LYS A 71 13.05 -18.88 -8.07
CA LYS A 71 13.82 -20.02 -7.53
C LYS A 71 13.01 -21.31 -7.42
N LEU A 72 11.69 -21.21 -7.24
CA LEU A 72 10.85 -22.37 -7.02
C LEU A 72 10.84 -23.31 -8.24
N ASP A 73 11.01 -24.59 -7.97
CA ASP A 73 11.03 -25.67 -8.94
C ASP A 73 9.63 -26.30 -9.07
N PRO A 74 8.95 -26.13 -10.23
CA PRO A 74 7.60 -26.66 -10.43
C PRO A 74 7.53 -28.19 -10.45
N THR A 75 8.68 -28.89 -10.56
CA THR A 75 8.74 -30.36 -10.57
C THR A 75 8.67 -30.98 -9.19
N LYS A 76 8.91 -30.19 -8.13
CA LYS A 76 8.87 -30.65 -6.74
C LYS A 76 7.49 -30.36 -6.12
N PRO A 77 6.76 -31.36 -5.63
CA PRO A 77 5.39 -31.16 -5.12
C PRO A 77 5.25 -30.12 -4.00
N ALA A 78 6.23 -30.05 -3.08
CA ALA A 78 6.21 -29.07 -1.99
C ALA A 78 6.41 -27.63 -2.48
N GLU A 79 7.34 -27.42 -3.41
CA GLU A 79 7.61 -26.09 -4.00
C GLU A 79 6.48 -25.65 -4.94
N ARG A 80 5.79 -26.60 -5.56
CA ARG A 80 4.62 -26.35 -6.41
C ARG A 80 3.50 -25.63 -5.66
N GLN A 81 3.17 -26.08 -4.45
CA GLN A 81 2.11 -25.45 -3.64
C GLN A 81 2.46 -24.01 -3.28
N GLU A 82 3.70 -23.76 -2.90
CA GLU A 82 4.20 -22.41 -2.61
C GLU A 82 4.16 -21.51 -3.85
N MET A 83 4.49 -22.06 -5.01
CA MET A 83 4.48 -21.35 -6.28
C MET A 83 3.06 -20.99 -6.71
N ASP A 84 2.08 -21.87 -6.51
CA ASP A 84 0.69 -21.59 -6.88
C ASP A 84 0.13 -20.39 -6.09
N GLU A 85 0.48 -20.24 -4.81
CA GLU A 85 0.11 -19.07 -3.98
C GLU A 85 0.74 -17.77 -4.51
N ILE A 86 2.03 -17.79 -4.83
CA ILE A 86 2.71 -16.64 -5.43
C ILE A 86 2.06 -16.27 -6.78
N VAL A 87 1.89 -17.24 -7.67
CA VAL A 87 1.33 -17.05 -9.02
C VAL A 87 -0.10 -16.50 -8.97
N GLU A 88 -0.89 -16.89 -7.97
CA GLU A 88 -2.23 -16.36 -7.77
C GLU A 88 -2.22 -14.85 -7.48
N TYR A 89 -1.23 -14.35 -6.74
CA TYR A 89 -1.12 -12.93 -6.41
C TYR A 89 -0.54 -12.07 -7.55
N VAL A 90 0.28 -12.66 -8.44
CA VAL A 90 1.00 -11.91 -9.48
C VAL A 90 0.13 -10.96 -10.31
N PRO A 91 -1.09 -11.30 -10.78
CA PRO A 91 -1.92 -10.35 -11.52
C PRO A 91 -2.23 -9.06 -10.74
N TYR A 92 -2.53 -9.17 -9.45
CA TYR A 92 -2.84 -8.03 -8.57
C TYR A 92 -1.58 -7.23 -8.26
N TYR A 93 -0.47 -7.93 -8.01
CA TYR A 93 0.84 -7.32 -7.85
C TYR A 93 1.23 -6.49 -9.07
N SER A 94 1.10 -7.06 -10.28
CA SER A 94 1.47 -6.38 -11.53
C SER A 94 0.56 -5.21 -11.87
N ILE A 95 -0.76 -5.35 -11.66
CA ILE A 95 -1.69 -4.22 -11.80
C ILE A 95 -1.31 -3.08 -10.85
N GLY A 96 -0.98 -3.42 -9.60
CA GLY A 96 -0.55 -2.43 -8.61
C GLY A 96 0.68 -1.65 -9.05
N ASN A 97 1.76 -2.36 -9.41
CA ASN A 97 3.00 -1.74 -9.88
C ASN A 97 2.78 -0.87 -11.13
N ILE A 98 1.99 -1.34 -12.11
CA ILE A 98 1.68 -0.54 -13.31
C ILE A 98 0.89 0.72 -12.95
N CYS A 99 -0.08 0.61 -12.03
CA CYS A 99 -0.84 1.76 -11.55
C CYS A 99 0.05 2.77 -10.81
N ILE A 100 0.95 2.32 -9.94
CA ILE A 100 1.86 3.21 -9.21
C ILE A 100 2.88 3.86 -10.17
N ALA A 101 3.38 3.13 -11.16
CA ALA A 101 4.22 3.72 -12.21
C ALA A 101 3.49 4.85 -12.97
N ALA A 102 2.27 4.59 -13.42
CA ALA A 102 1.44 5.57 -14.13
C ALA A 102 1.02 6.74 -13.23
N TRP A 103 0.73 6.46 -11.96
CA TRP A 103 0.48 7.45 -10.92
C TRP A 103 1.65 8.42 -10.78
N MET A 104 2.88 7.91 -10.69
CA MET A 104 4.08 8.74 -10.51
C MET A 104 4.28 9.71 -11.68
N ILE A 105 4.08 9.23 -12.91
CA ILE A 105 4.16 10.07 -14.12
C ILE A 105 3.10 11.18 -14.08
N ALA A 106 1.85 10.82 -13.75
CA ALA A 106 0.75 11.78 -13.68
C ALA A 106 0.92 12.78 -12.51
N TRP A 107 1.39 12.31 -11.35
CA TRP A 107 1.68 13.11 -10.16
C TRP A 107 2.73 14.17 -10.46
N ASN A 108 3.91 13.76 -10.97
CA ASN A 108 4.98 14.69 -11.30
C ASN A 108 4.62 15.67 -12.42
N SER A 109 3.65 15.32 -13.27
CA SER A 109 3.10 16.23 -14.28
C SER A 109 2.02 17.19 -13.73
N GLY A 110 1.75 17.17 -12.43
CA GLY A 110 0.70 17.97 -11.78
C GLY A 110 -0.73 17.54 -12.12
N ARG A 111 -0.93 16.39 -12.79
CA ARG A 111 -2.24 15.89 -13.23
C ARG A 111 -2.89 15.03 -12.14
N LEU A 112 -3.17 15.64 -10.99
CA LEU A 112 -3.60 14.95 -9.76
C LEU A 112 -4.89 14.14 -9.91
N TYR A 113 -5.82 14.58 -10.76
CA TYR A 113 -7.06 13.85 -11.06
C TYR A 113 -6.79 12.51 -11.75
N ILE A 114 -5.90 12.50 -12.75
CA ILE A 114 -5.51 11.29 -13.48
C ILE A 114 -4.73 10.35 -12.56
N SER A 115 -3.82 10.93 -11.79
CA SER A 115 -3.03 10.25 -10.76
C SER A 115 -3.97 9.54 -9.75
N HIS A 116 -5.06 10.19 -9.32
CA HIS A 116 -6.03 9.57 -8.40
C HIS A 116 -6.77 8.37 -9.02
N CYS A 117 -7.07 8.40 -10.32
CA CYS A 117 -7.69 7.25 -11.00
C CYS A 117 -6.81 6.00 -10.88
N PHE A 118 -5.50 6.12 -11.09
CA PHE A 118 -4.57 4.99 -10.98
C PHE A 118 -4.43 4.49 -9.54
N VAL A 119 -4.34 5.40 -8.56
CA VAL A 119 -4.34 5.02 -7.14
C VAL A 119 -5.62 4.29 -6.78
N THR A 120 -6.78 4.78 -7.24
CA THR A 120 -8.07 4.11 -7.00
C THR A 120 -8.08 2.68 -7.53
N VAL A 121 -7.62 2.46 -8.76
CA VAL A 121 -7.53 1.11 -9.35
C VAL A 121 -6.57 0.22 -8.54
N ASN A 122 -5.41 0.74 -8.15
CA ASN A 122 -4.47 0.00 -7.29
C ASN A 122 -5.13 -0.40 -5.96
N THR A 123 -5.61 0.58 -5.19
CA THR A 123 -6.16 0.38 -3.85
C THR A 123 -7.32 -0.61 -3.88
N LEU A 124 -8.26 -0.46 -4.81
CA LEU A 124 -9.38 -1.39 -4.95
C LEU A 124 -8.91 -2.80 -5.33
N SER A 125 -7.93 -2.94 -6.21
CA SER A 125 -7.37 -4.24 -6.61
C SER A 125 -6.70 -4.96 -5.43
N GLN A 126 -5.89 -4.24 -4.64
CA GLN A 126 -5.19 -4.82 -3.50
C GLN A 126 -6.16 -5.20 -2.37
N LEU A 127 -7.10 -4.32 -2.03
CA LEU A 127 -8.12 -4.60 -1.02
C LEU A 127 -9.04 -5.75 -1.44
N TRP A 128 -9.39 -5.83 -2.73
CA TRP A 128 -10.17 -6.96 -3.25
C TRP A 128 -9.41 -8.28 -3.09
N TYR A 129 -8.14 -8.34 -3.48
CA TYR A 129 -7.31 -9.53 -3.30
C TYR A 129 -7.24 -9.94 -1.83
N LEU A 130 -6.95 -8.98 -0.94
CA LEU A 130 -6.84 -9.19 0.50
C LEU A 130 -8.12 -9.81 1.10
N THR A 131 -9.28 -9.28 0.70
CA THR A 131 -10.57 -9.62 1.33
C THR A 131 -11.26 -10.83 0.73
N THR A 132 -10.92 -11.22 -0.51
CA THR A 132 -11.66 -12.26 -1.24
C THR A 132 -10.82 -13.43 -1.75
N ARG A 133 -9.50 -13.26 -1.86
CA ARG A 133 -8.60 -14.26 -2.47
C ARG A 133 -7.57 -14.78 -1.50
N LEU A 134 -6.99 -13.90 -0.69
CA LEU A 134 -5.90 -14.23 0.21
C LEU A 134 -6.35 -15.25 1.26
N GLN A 135 -5.75 -16.44 1.22
CA GLN A 135 -5.98 -17.50 2.19
C GLN A 135 -5.29 -17.19 3.53
N PRO A 136 -5.61 -17.91 4.62
CA PRO A 136 -4.87 -17.78 5.87
C PRO A 136 -3.37 -18.04 5.69
N MET A 137 -2.53 -17.21 6.31
CA MET A 137 -1.07 -17.31 6.18
C MET A 137 -0.55 -18.63 6.72
N ASN A 138 0.20 -19.36 5.90
CA ASN A 138 0.97 -20.51 6.34
C ASN A 138 2.36 -20.06 6.83
N THR A 139 2.53 -19.94 8.14
CA THR A 139 3.79 -19.50 8.77
C THR A 139 4.97 -20.46 8.58
N ARG A 140 4.72 -21.68 8.11
CA ARG A 140 5.77 -22.65 7.75
C ARG A 140 6.25 -22.51 6.31
N SER A 141 5.50 -21.78 5.47
CA SER A 141 5.87 -21.50 4.07
C SER A 141 6.43 -20.09 3.96
N THR A 142 7.72 -19.97 3.60
CA THR A 142 8.34 -18.67 3.36
C THR A 142 7.62 -17.91 2.25
N SER A 143 7.18 -18.59 1.20
CA SER A 143 6.45 -17.98 0.08
C SER A 143 5.09 -17.44 0.52
N SER A 144 4.40 -18.13 1.43
CA SER A 144 3.14 -17.65 2.01
C SER A 144 3.37 -16.41 2.87
N VAL A 145 4.34 -16.46 3.79
CA VAL A 145 4.69 -15.31 4.63
C VAL A 145 5.05 -14.09 3.79
N LEU A 146 5.90 -14.26 2.77
CA LEU A 146 6.27 -13.15 1.87
C LEU A 146 5.08 -12.64 1.05
N THR A 147 4.22 -13.52 0.55
CA THR A 147 3.01 -13.12 -0.20
C THR A 147 2.09 -12.29 0.68
N HIS A 148 1.91 -12.67 1.95
CA HIS A 148 1.15 -11.88 2.91
C HIS A 148 1.81 -10.54 3.24
N ILE A 149 3.12 -10.51 3.46
CA ILE A 149 3.83 -9.25 3.72
C ILE A 149 3.67 -8.30 2.54
N VAL A 150 3.97 -8.77 1.32
CA VAL A 150 3.90 -7.94 0.11
C VAL A 150 2.46 -7.49 -0.16
N SER A 151 1.48 -8.41 -0.18
CA SER A 151 0.09 -8.04 -0.48
C SER A 151 -0.53 -7.10 0.55
N LYS A 152 -0.27 -7.32 1.84
CA LYS A 152 -0.83 -6.48 2.90
C LYS A 152 -0.18 -5.12 2.99
N THR A 153 1.13 -5.03 2.79
CA THR A 153 1.81 -3.74 2.77
C THR A 153 1.40 -2.92 1.55
N PHE A 154 1.18 -3.55 0.39
CA PHE A 154 0.67 -2.86 -0.79
C PHE A 154 -0.78 -2.38 -0.62
N ALA A 155 -1.64 -3.20 0.00
CA ALA A 155 -2.99 -2.79 0.37
C ALA A 155 -2.97 -1.66 1.41
N GLY A 156 -2.08 -1.74 2.41
CA GLY A 156 -1.90 -0.75 3.47
C GLY A 156 -1.57 0.62 2.89
N ILE A 157 -0.43 0.74 2.21
CA ILE A 157 -0.04 2.01 1.60
C ILE A 157 -1.07 2.51 0.57
N GLY A 158 -1.76 1.59 -0.12
CA GLY A 158 -2.87 1.95 -1.01
C GLY A 158 -4.02 2.69 -0.31
N VAL A 159 -4.29 2.43 0.97
CA VAL A 159 -5.28 3.20 1.73
C VAL A 159 -4.79 4.63 1.93
N LEU A 160 -3.53 4.81 2.35
CA LEU A 160 -2.94 6.14 2.52
C LEU A 160 -2.87 6.91 1.20
N ASP A 161 -2.39 6.27 0.13
CA ASP A 161 -2.29 6.88 -1.20
C ASP A 161 -3.66 7.33 -1.71
N PHE A 162 -4.70 6.53 -1.49
CA PHE A 162 -6.07 6.89 -1.89
C PHE A 162 -6.54 8.17 -1.18
N LEU A 163 -6.34 8.24 0.14
CA LEU A 163 -6.73 9.40 0.95
C LEU A 163 -5.88 10.64 0.62
N HIS A 164 -4.56 10.49 0.58
CA HIS A 164 -3.62 11.57 0.31
C HIS A 164 -3.80 12.11 -1.10
N ASN A 165 -3.80 11.25 -2.11
CA ASN A 165 -3.93 11.69 -3.49
C ASN A 165 -5.33 12.25 -3.79
N GLY A 166 -6.38 11.67 -3.21
CA GLY A 166 -7.74 12.19 -3.35
C GLY A 166 -7.86 13.59 -2.77
N SER A 167 -7.43 13.78 -1.51
CA SER A 167 -7.48 15.10 -0.88
C SER A 167 -6.56 16.13 -1.55
N ALA A 168 -5.38 15.73 -2.05
CA ALA A 168 -4.52 16.62 -2.84
C ALA A 168 -5.18 17.05 -4.16
N ALA A 169 -5.89 16.15 -4.84
CA ALA A 169 -6.55 16.44 -6.11
C ALA A 169 -7.80 17.30 -5.96
N PHE A 170 -8.64 17.04 -4.95
CA PHE A 170 -9.98 17.62 -4.84
C PHE A 170 -10.15 18.61 -3.67
N CYS A 171 -9.22 18.62 -2.71
CA CYS A 171 -9.35 19.36 -1.45
C CYS A 171 -8.08 20.12 -1.08
N LYS A 172 -7.32 20.58 -2.08
CA LYS A 172 -6.11 21.38 -1.89
C LYS A 172 -6.35 22.55 -0.93
N SER A 173 -5.44 22.72 0.02
CA SER A 173 -5.44 23.76 1.06
C SER A 173 -6.66 23.77 1.98
N GLN A 174 -7.46 22.70 1.99
CA GLN A 174 -8.59 22.57 2.91
C GLN A 174 -8.17 21.90 4.22
N GLN A 175 -8.80 22.33 5.31
CA GLN A 175 -8.67 21.71 6.63
C GLN A 175 -9.71 20.60 6.82
N ALA A 176 -9.43 19.67 7.74
CA ALA A 176 -10.36 18.59 8.06
C ALA A 176 -11.65 19.14 8.71
N THR A 177 -12.78 18.95 8.03
CA THR A 177 -14.10 19.27 8.59
C THR A 177 -14.50 18.25 9.66
N GLY A 178 -15.53 18.56 10.46
CA GLY A 178 -16.06 17.62 11.44
C GLY A 178 -16.48 16.28 10.83
N ALA A 179 -17.08 16.30 9.63
CA ALA A 179 -17.46 15.09 8.90
C ALA A 179 -16.23 14.25 8.50
N ILE A 180 -15.17 14.88 7.97
CA ILE A 180 -13.92 14.19 7.64
C ILE A 180 -13.33 13.54 8.88
N LYS A 181 -13.25 14.28 10.00
CA LYS A 181 -12.74 13.76 11.28
C LYS A 181 -13.49 12.50 11.73
N VAL A 182 -14.82 12.53 11.71
CA VAL A 182 -15.67 11.40 12.12
C VAL A 182 -15.51 10.22 11.16
N LEU A 183 -15.56 10.45 9.85
CA LEU A 183 -15.43 9.38 8.85
C LEU A 183 -14.06 8.73 8.89
N THR A 184 -12.98 9.49 9.11
CA THR A 184 -11.64 8.94 9.31
C THR A 184 -11.60 8.03 10.54
N GLY A 185 -12.12 8.49 11.68
CA GLY A 185 -12.15 7.70 12.90
C GLY A 185 -12.94 6.38 12.74
N ILE A 186 -14.13 6.45 12.13
CA ILE A 186 -14.96 5.26 11.85
C ILE A 186 -14.25 4.34 10.86
N GLY A 187 -13.74 4.89 9.75
CA GLY A 187 -13.09 4.12 8.69
C GLY A 187 -11.87 3.36 9.18
N PHE A 188 -10.94 4.04 9.86
CA PHE A 188 -9.77 3.40 10.43
C PHE A 188 -10.13 2.46 11.59
N GLY A 189 -11.10 2.81 12.44
CA GLY A 189 -11.56 1.92 13.51
C GLY A 189 -12.11 0.59 12.99
N LEU A 190 -13.01 0.64 12.00
CA LEU A 190 -13.57 -0.55 11.36
C LEU A 190 -12.51 -1.36 10.60
N ALA A 191 -11.66 -0.69 9.83
CA ALA A 191 -10.59 -1.34 9.11
C ALA A 191 -9.61 -2.03 10.07
N SER A 192 -9.19 -1.36 11.15
CA SER A 192 -8.36 -1.95 12.21
C SER A 192 -9.02 -3.17 12.87
N ALA A 193 -10.33 -3.12 13.15
CA ALA A 193 -11.06 -4.24 13.74
C ALA A 193 -11.14 -5.47 12.81
N ALA A 194 -11.15 -5.24 11.49
CA ALA A 194 -11.13 -6.30 10.49
C ALA A 194 -9.71 -6.82 10.14
N SER A 195 -8.66 -6.17 10.65
CA SER A 195 -7.28 -6.41 10.23
C SER A 195 -6.52 -7.42 11.09
N ASP A 196 -5.55 -8.11 10.49
CA ASP A 196 -4.49 -8.77 11.25
C ASP A 196 -3.28 -7.87 11.49
N TRP A 197 -2.25 -8.40 12.16
CA TRP A 197 -1.04 -7.68 12.54
C TRP A 197 -0.39 -6.88 11.41
N ILE A 198 -0.30 -7.44 10.20
CA ILE A 198 0.46 -6.80 9.12
C ILE A 198 -0.35 -5.64 8.54
N PHE A 199 -1.57 -5.92 8.05
CA PHE A 199 -2.40 -4.87 7.44
C PHE A 199 -2.83 -3.82 8.47
N GLY A 200 -3.18 -4.25 9.69
CA GLY A 200 -3.53 -3.34 10.79
C GLY A 200 -2.35 -2.49 11.23
N GLY A 201 -1.13 -3.06 11.23
CA GLY A 201 0.11 -2.30 11.45
C GLY A 201 0.33 -1.21 10.42
N CYS A 202 0.05 -1.49 9.13
CA CYS A 202 0.09 -0.47 8.08
C CYS A 202 -0.92 0.66 8.35
N LEU A 203 -2.17 0.34 8.69
CA LEU A 203 -3.18 1.36 8.99
C LEU A 203 -2.78 2.28 10.17
N VAL A 204 -2.16 1.70 11.20
CA VAL A 204 -1.61 2.47 12.32
C VAL A 204 -0.46 3.37 11.83
N TYR A 205 0.44 2.82 11.03
CA TYR A 205 1.55 3.59 10.44
C TYR A 205 1.06 4.75 9.59
N ASP A 206 0.02 4.54 8.77
CA ASP A 206 -0.59 5.56 7.93
C ASP A 206 -1.14 6.71 8.77
N LEU A 207 -1.84 6.42 9.87
CA LEU A 207 -2.32 7.43 10.80
C LEU A 207 -1.18 8.21 11.47
N VAL A 208 -0.08 7.54 11.80
CA VAL A 208 1.13 8.21 12.33
C VAL A 208 1.75 9.12 11.27
N ALA A 209 1.89 8.64 10.03
CA ALA A 209 2.42 9.42 8.92
C ALA A 209 1.56 10.66 8.64
N LEU A 210 0.23 10.50 8.66
CA LEU A 210 -0.73 11.60 8.57
C LEU A 210 -0.58 12.57 9.75
N ALA A 211 -0.57 12.08 11.00
CA ALA A 211 -0.44 12.94 12.17
C ALA A 211 0.86 13.77 12.13
N ALA A 212 1.97 13.16 11.71
CA ALA A 212 3.26 13.83 11.56
C ALA A 212 3.26 14.91 10.46
N GLY A 213 2.42 14.77 9.43
CA GLY A 213 2.27 15.73 8.34
C GLY A 213 1.30 16.88 8.64
N GLN A 214 0.55 16.81 9.74
CA GLN A 214 -0.51 17.75 10.08
C GLN A 214 -0.15 18.62 11.30
N SER A 215 -1.00 19.60 11.62
CA SER A 215 -0.85 20.49 12.78
C SER A 215 -2.17 20.74 13.51
N GLY A 216 -2.10 21.35 14.70
CA GLY A 216 -3.26 21.69 15.53
C GLY A 216 -4.10 20.49 15.96
N ASP A 217 -5.40 20.73 16.14
CA ASP A 217 -6.35 19.71 16.61
C ASP A 217 -6.44 18.49 15.70
N TRP A 218 -6.20 18.67 14.39
CA TRP A 218 -6.26 17.56 13.46
C TRP A 218 -5.11 16.56 13.65
N ARG A 219 -3.88 17.06 13.87
CA ARG A 219 -2.74 16.22 14.27
C ARG A 219 -3.00 15.48 15.58
N THR A 220 -3.56 16.17 16.57
CA THR A 220 -3.90 15.55 17.86
C THR A 220 -4.91 14.43 17.67
N LEU A 221 -5.96 14.66 16.88
CA LEU A 221 -6.99 13.67 16.65
C LEU A 221 -6.48 12.47 15.82
N LEU A 222 -5.67 12.69 14.79
CA LEU A 222 -5.01 11.60 14.05
C LEU A 222 -4.09 10.76 14.96
N SER A 223 -3.37 11.40 15.89
CA SER A 223 -2.58 10.68 16.90
C SER A 223 -3.46 9.80 17.80
N VAL A 224 -4.62 10.31 18.23
CA VAL A 224 -5.60 9.54 19.01
C VAL A 224 -6.13 8.36 18.20
N PHE A 225 -6.46 8.57 16.92
CA PHE A 225 -6.86 7.49 16.03
C PHE A 225 -5.76 6.45 15.87
N ALA A 226 -4.50 6.85 15.73
CA ALA A 226 -3.37 5.91 15.62
C ALA A 226 -3.27 5.01 16.86
N VAL A 227 -3.35 5.60 18.06
CA VAL A 227 -3.33 4.84 19.33
C VAL A 227 -4.56 3.94 19.46
N GLY A 228 -5.75 4.45 19.12
CA GLY A 228 -6.99 3.67 19.13
C GLY A 228 -6.95 2.48 18.18
N SER A 229 -6.52 2.70 16.93
CA SER A 229 -6.31 1.65 15.93
C SER A 229 -5.28 0.62 16.40
N ALA A 230 -4.18 1.04 17.02
CA ALA A 230 -3.19 0.12 17.58
C ALA A 230 -3.78 -0.75 18.69
N GLY A 231 -4.59 -0.16 19.58
CA GLY A 231 -5.33 -0.88 20.61
C GLY A 231 -6.32 -1.89 20.03
N ILE A 232 -7.10 -1.50 19.02
CA ILE A 232 -8.06 -2.37 18.32
C ILE A 232 -7.35 -3.55 17.64
N VAL A 233 -6.29 -3.28 16.87
CA VAL A 233 -5.51 -4.32 16.20
C VAL A 233 -4.91 -5.27 17.23
N THR A 234 -4.34 -4.75 18.32
CA THR A 234 -3.78 -5.57 19.39
C THR A 234 -4.85 -6.47 20.00
N ALA A 235 -5.96 -5.89 20.48
CA ALA A 235 -7.04 -6.63 21.11
C ALA A 235 -7.61 -7.73 20.20
N ARG A 236 -7.86 -7.42 18.92
CA ARG A 236 -8.37 -8.42 17.94
C ARG A 236 -7.43 -9.61 17.80
N ASN A 237 -6.12 -9.35 17.77
CA ASN A 237 -5.13 -10.35 17.41
C ASN A 237 -4.57 -11.12 18.63
N THR A 238 -4.76 -10.62 19.86
CA THR A 238 -4.39 -11.33 21.09
C THR A 238 -5.56 -12.04 21.77
N ALA A 239 -6.81 -11.66 21.47
CA ALA A 239 -8.00 -12.34 21.98
C ALA A 239 -8.32 -13.67 21.26
N LYS A 240 -7.42 -14.14 20.39
CA LYS A 240 -7.50 -15.42 19.67
C LYS A 240 -6.49 -16.40 20.22
#